data_AF-Q10NG5-F1
#
_entry.id   AF-Q10NG5-F1
#
_cell.length_a   1.000
_cell.length_b   1.000
_cell.length_c   1.000
_cell.angle_alpha   90.00
_cell.angle_beta   90.00
_cell.angle_gamma   90.00
#
_symmetry.space_group_name_H-M   'P 1'
#
loop_
_entity.id
_entity.type
_entity.pdbx_description
1 polymer ?
#
loop_
_entity_poly.entity_id
_entity_poly.type
_entity_poly.pdbx_seq_one_letter_code
_entity_poly.pdbx_strand_id
1 'polypeptide(L)'
;MVHLYPAAVPPHELQTPLRTFRAWSGSPAGPFTVNTRPEATPNATALPCHRKPIMFYLDRVTAMSTSTTNWTLTEYVPEVLSGERCNTTGFDAATKVQMIQVIALKMNPAIWKRAPRRQCCKMQNANEGDKLIVKIHECKPDEATTSV
;
A
#
# COMPACT_ATOMS: atom_id res chain seq x y z
N MET A 1 -2.87 5.65 -4.78
CA MET A 1 -3.33 5.25 -3.44
C MET A 1 -2.34 4.25 -2.89
N VAL A 2 -1.84 4.47 -1.68
CA VAL A 2 -0.92 3.59 -0.94
C VAL A 2 -1.57 3.26 0.39
N HIS A 3 -1.40 2.02 0.85
CA HIS A 3 -1.89 1.56 2.16
C HIS A 3 -0.72 1.32 3.10
N LEU A 4 -0.70 2.00 4.25
CA LEU A 4 0.23 1.72 5.33
C LEU A 4 -0.49 0.94 6.43
N TYR A 5 -0.13 -0.33 6.64
CA TYR A 5 -0.72 -1.16 7.69
C TYR A 5 0.05 -0.99 9.00
N PRO A 6 -0.60 -0.58 10.10
CA PRO A 6 0.02 -0.46 11.42
C PRO A 6 0.49 -1.78 12.03
N ALA A 7 0.01 -2.91 11.51
CA ALA A 7 0.35 -4.26 11.91
C ALA A 7 0.71 -5.11 10.68
N ALA A 8 1.56 -6.11 10.87
CA ALA A 8 1.91 -7.04 9.81
C ALA A 8 0.66 -7.81 9.32
N VAL A 9 0.40 -7.75 8.01
CA VAL A 9 -0.69 -8.49 7.37
C VAL A 9 -0.07 -9.58 6.48
N PRO A 10 -0.48 -10.85 6.61
CA PRO A 10 0.03 -11.92 5.79
C PRO A 10 -0.16 -11.64 4.28
N PRO A 11 0.83 -11.94 3.42
CA PRO A 11 0.72 -11.68 1.99
C PRO A 11 -0.49 -12.34 1.31
N HIS A 12 -0.93 -13.51 1.78
CA HIS A 12 -2.09 -14.21 1.22
C HIS A 12 -3.41 -13.45 1.47
N GLU A 13 -3.55 -12.75 2.61
CA GLU A 13 -4.70 -11.87 2.86
C GLU A 13 -4.67 -10.64 1.95
N LEU A 14 -3.47 -10.12 1.65
CA LEU A 14 -3.27 -8.97 0.77
C LEU A 14 -3.52 -9.28 -0.72
N GLN A 15 -3.56 -10.56 -1.12
CA GLN A 15 -3.92 -10.97 -2.48
C GLN A 15 -5.37 -10.62 -2.82
N THR A 16 -6.25 -10.62 -1.83
CA THR A 16 -7.64 -10.15 -1.99
C THR A 16 -7.72 -8.70 -1.54
N PRO A 17 -8.05 -7.75 -2.44
CA PRO A 17 -8.05 -6.33 -2.10
C PRO A 17 -9.08 -6.01 -1.02
N LEU A 18 -8.76 -5.04 -0.16
CA LEU A 18 -9.73 -4.46 0.76
C LEU A 18 -10.86 -3.84 -0.06
N ARG A 19 -12.11 -4.11 0.33
CA ARG A 19 -13.25 -3.42 -0.27
C ARG A 19 -13.14 -1.94 0.05
N THR A 20 -13.13 -1.07 -0.97
CA THR A 20 -13.08 0.40 -0.82
C THR A 20 -14.30 1.10 -1.42
N PHE A 21 -15.30 0.32 -1.83
CA PHE A 21 -16.51 0.80 -2.49
C PHE A 21 -17.73 0.10 -1.92
N ARG A 22 -18.88 0.78 -2.01
CA ARG A 22 -20.18 0.27 -1.56
C ARG A 22 -21.14 0.21 -2.73
N ALA A 23 -22.07 -0.74 -2.69
CA ALA A 23 -23.14 -0.80 -3.66
C ALA A 23 -24.05 0.43 -3.44
N TRP A 24 -24.52 1.03 -4.54
CA TRP A 24 -25.48 2.12 -4.47
C TRP A 24 -26.75 1.72 -3.69
N SER A 25 -27.17 0.47 -3.81
CA SER A 25 -28.33 -0.09 -3.10
C SER A 25 -28.12 -0.24 -1.59
N GLY A 26 -26.92 0.01 -1.06
CA GLY A 26 -26.59 -0.21 0.35
C GLY A 26 -26.43 -1.69 0.74
N SER A 27 -26.62 -2.63 -0.19
CA SER A 27 -26.45 -4.06 0.10
C SER A 27 -24.98 -4.38 0.47
N PRO A 28 -24.73 -5.10 1.59
CA PRO A 28 -23.40 -5.54 1.98
C PRO A 28 -22.81 -6.58 1.01
N ALA A 29 -23.66 -7.25 0.24
CA ALA A 29 -23.30 -8.15 -0.84
C ALA A 29 -23.84 -7.56 -2.16
N GLY A 30 -23.11 -6.60 -2.72
CA GLY A 30 -23.36 -6.13 -4.08
C GLY A 30 -22.87 -7.16 -5.12
N PRO A 31 -23.34 -7.10 -6.38
CA PRO A 31 -22.94 -8.01 -7.46
C PRO A 31 -21.55 -7.64 -8.00
N PHE A 32 -20.55 -7.64 -7.13
CA PHE A 32 -19.20 -7.27 -7.52
C PHE A 32 -18.55 -8.46 -8.23
N THR A 33 -18.08 -8.23 -9.46
CA THR A 33 -17.33 -9.21 -10.26
C THR A 33 -15.91 -9.47 -9.73
N VAL A 34 -15.53 -8.76 -8.65
CA VAL A 34 -14.19 -8.81 -8.05
C VAL A 34 -14.32 -9.21 -6.59
N ASN A 35 -13.58 -10.26 -6.20
CA ASN A 35 -13.45 -10.66 -4.81
C ASN A 35 -12.77 -9.54 -4.02
N THR A 36 -13.42 -9.13 -2.93
CA THR A 36 -12.86 -8.15 -1.98
C THR A 36 -12.97 -8.69 -0.58
N ARG A 37 -12.01 -8.35 0.28
CA ARG A 37 -12.12 -8.68 1.71
C ARG A 37 -12.99 -7.62 2.41
N PRO A 38 -13.83 -8.01 3.37
CA PRO A 38 -14.78 -7.10 4.01
C PRO A 38 -14.11 -5.89 4.68
N GLU A 39 -14.80 -4.75 4.71
CA GLU A 39 -14.45 -3.61 5.57
C GLU A 39 -14.85 -3.83 7.04
N ALA A 40 -15.48 -4.96 7.38
CA ALA A 40 -15.95 -5.31 8.71
C ALA A 40 -15.93 -6.84 8.90
N THR A 41 -15.57 -7.34 10.09
CA THR A 41 -15.65 -8.78 10.39
C THR A 41 -17.12 -9.21 10.52
N PRO A 42 -17.45 -10.51 10.37
CA PRO A 42 -18.76 -11.02 10.75
C PRO A 42 -19.05 -10.60 12.19
N ASN A 43 -20.21 -10.00 12.45
CA ASN A 43 -20.65 -9.44 13.75
C ASN A 43 -20.02 -8.11 14.21
N ALA A 44 -19.22 -7.44 13.37
CA ALA A 44 -18.75 -6.07 13.65
C ALA A 44 -19.26 -5.09 12.58
N THR A 45 -19.43 -3.83 12.96
CA THR A 45 -19.81 -2.74 12.05
C THR A 45 -18.63 -2.18 11.25
N ALA A 46 -17.38 -2.47 11.66
CA ALA A 46 -16.16 -2.04 11.00
C ALA A 46 -14.97 -2.98 11.31
N LEU A 47 -13.93 -2.94 10.47
CA LEU A 47 -12.66 -3.62 10.71
C LEU A 47 -12.11 -3.15 12.06
N PRO A 48 -11.58 -4.04 12.91
CA PRO A 48 -10.88 -3.61 14.11
C PRO A 48 -9.85 -2.55 13.75
N CYS A 49 -9.79 -1.47 14.52
CA CYS A 49 -9.01 -0.29 14.13
C CYS A 49 -7.52 -0.62 13.90
N HIS A 50 -6.94 -1.61 14.60
CA HIS A 50 -5.56 -2.08 14.40
C HIS A 50 -5.31 -2.78 13.04
N ARG A 51 -6.37 -3.21 12.34
CA ARG A 51 -6.30 -3.82 11.00
C ARG A 51 -6.57 -2.83 9.87
N LYS A 52 -7.06 -1.62 10.19
CA LYS A 52 -7.33 -0.60 9.18
C LYS A 52 -6.01 0.02 8.70
N PRO A 53 -5.74 0.04 7.38
CA PRO A 53 -4.60 0.77 6.86
C PRO A 53 -4.83 2.28 6.98
N ILE A 54 -3.75 3.03 7.16
CA ILE A 54 -3.72 4.47 6.90
C ILE A 54 -3.62 4.65 5.39
N MET A 55 -4.56 5.42 4.84
CA MET A 55 -4.66 5.67 3.42
C MET A 55 -3.77 6.85 3.04
N PHE A 56 -2.98 6.69 1.99
CA PHE A 56 -2.15 7.76 1.42
C PHE A 56 -2.55 8.01 -0.04
N TYR A 57 -2.83 9.26 -0.38
CA TYR A 57 -3.26 9.69 -1.70
C TYR A 57 -2.13 10.36 -2.46
N LEU A 58 -2.19 10.26 -3.79
CA LEU A 58 -1.14 10.82 -4.65
C LEU A 58 -1.19 12.34 -4.55
N ASP A 59 -0.05 12.93 -4.20
CA ASP A 59 0.12 14.39 -4.12
C ASP A 59 0.89 14.90 -5.34
N ARG A 60 2.07 14.30 -5.60
CA ARG A 60 2.96 14.76 -6.66
C ARG A 60 3.59 13.60 -7.44
N VAL A 61 3.84 13.86 -8.72
CA VAL A 61 4.60 12.97 -9.61
C VAL A 61 5.76 13.77 -10.21
N THR A 62 6.97 13.22 -10.09
CA THR A 62 8.18 13.80 -10.67
C THR A 62 8.87 12.76 -11.54
N ALA A 63 9.08 13.10 -12.81
CA ALA A 63 9.90 12.29 -13.71
C ALA A 63 11.38 12.58 -13.44
N MET A 64 12.18 11.52 -13.29
CA MET A 64 13.61 11.63 -13.06
C MET A 64 14.32 10.78 -14.11
N SER A 65 15.37 11.30 -14.73
CA SER A 65 16.08 10.58 -15.79
C SER A 65 17.58 10.75 -15.62
N THR A 66 18.32 9.66 -15.80
CA THR A 66 19.75 9.69 -16.10
C THR A 66 19.93 9.47 -17.60
N SER A 67 21.17 9.58 -18.10
CA SER A 67 21.49 9.31 -19.51
C SER A 67 21.06 7.92 -19.99
N THR A 68 20.94 6.95 -19.08
CA THR A 68 20.64 5.55 -19.39
C THR A 68 19.31 5.04 -18.84
N THR A 69 18.72 5.72 -17.84
CA THR A 69 17.60 5.16 -17.07
C THR A 69 16.56 6.19 -16.67
N ASN A 70 15.28 5.88 -16.92
CA ASN A 70 14.16 6.70 -16.50
C ASN A 70 13.50 6.13 -15.24
N TRP A 71 13.25 7.01 -14.28
CA TRP A 71 12.62 6.74 -12.99
C TRP A 71 11.42 7.67 -12.80
N THR A 72 10.53 7.28 -11.90
CA THR A 72 9.41 8.10 -11.46
C THR A 72 9.42 8.13 -9.94
N LEU A 73 9.41 9.34 -9.40
CA LEU A 73 9.17 9.61 -7.99
C LEU A 73 7.70 10.00 -7.84
N THR A 74 6.95 9.25 -7.05
CA THR A 74 5.59 9.61 -6.64
C THR A 74 5.56 9.88 -5.14
N GLU A 75 4.93 10.98 -4.77
CA GLU A 75 4.79 11.41 -3.38
C GLU A 75 3.33 11.24 -2.97
N TYR A 76 3.12 10.69 -1.78
CA TYR A 76 1.80 10.46 -1.24
C TYR A 76 1.68 11.06 0.15
N VAL A 77 0.54 11.69 0.41
CA VAL A 77 0.18 12.31 1.71
C VAL A 77 -0.97 11.53 2.35
N PRO A 78 -1.00 11.43 3.69
CA PRO A 78 -2.03 10.67 4.38
C PRO A 78 -3.39 11.34 4.24
N GLU A 79 -4.44 10.54 4.28
CA GLU A 79 -5.79 11.03 4.54
C GLU A 79 -5.83 11.77 5.89
N VAL A 80 -6.59 12.85 5.96
CA VAL A 80 -6.84 13.53 7.23
C VAL A 80 -7.62 12.58 8.13
N LEU A 81 -6.94 12.01 9.12
CA LEU A 81 -7.55 11.10 10.09
C LEU A 81 -8.51 11.89 10.99
N SER A 82 -9.81 11.82 10.72
CA SER A 82 -10.87 12.46 11.51
C SER A 82 -11.51 11.54 12.57
N GLY A 83 -10.91 10.37 12.85
CA GLY A 83 -11.46 9.34 13.74
C GLY A 83 -10.60 8.99 14.95
N GLU A 84 -11.14 8.13 15.82
CA GLU A 84 -10.45 7.61 17.01
C GLU A 84 -9.12 6.94 16.64
N ARG A 85 -8.03 7.40 17.28
CA ARG A 85 -6.72 6.77 17.16
C ARG A 85 -6.73 5.45 17.92
N CYS A 86 -6.23 4.40 17.29
CA CYS A 86 -5.99 3.15 17.98
C CYS A 86 -4.87 3.33 19.01
N ASN A 87 -5.14 2.99 20.27
CA ASN A 87 -4.12 2.97 21.32
C ASN A 87 -3.25 1.70 21.22
N THR A 88 -2.43 1.63 20.17
CA THR A 88 -1.50 0.50 19.92
C THR A 88 -0.19 1.04 19.37
N THR A 89 0.94 0.50 19.82
CA THR A 89 2.30 1.01 19.50
C THR A 89 2.60 1.11 18.00
N GLY A 90 2.12 0.15 17.18
CA GLY A 90 2.28 0.19 15.72
C GLY A 90 1.49 1.32 15.04
N PHE A 91 0.35 1.71 15.61
CA PHE A 91 -0.48 2.81 15.11
C PHE A 91 0.16 4.18 15.38
N ASP A 92 0.76 4.36 16.56
CA ASP A 92 1.50 5.60 16.87
C ASP A 92 2.71 5.81 15.97
N ALA A 93 3.40 4.73 15.59
CA ALA A 93 4.49 4.81 14.63
C ALA A 93 3.98 5.15 13.22
N ALA A 94 2.92 4.47 12.76
CA ALA A 94 2.36 4.68 11.42
C ALA A 94 1.76 6.08 11.24
N THR A 95 1.16 6.67 12.28
CA THR A 95 0.57 8.02 12.25
C THR A 95 1.61 9.15 12.24
N LYS A 96 2.87 8.87 12.59
CA LYS A 96 3.97 9.84 12.44
C LYS A 96 4.40 10.02 10.99
N VAL A 97 4.07 9.07 10.11
CA VAL A 97 4.42 9.15 8.69
C VAL A 97 3.51 10.19 8.01
N GLN A 98 4.11 11.30 7.59
CA GLN A 98 3.44 12.40 6.90
C GLN A 98 3.60 12.32 5.38
N MET A 99 4.60 11.59 4.88
CA MET A 99 4.82 11.43 3.45
C MET A 99 5.41 10.06 3.10
N ILE A 100 4.91 9.47 2.03
CA ILE A 100 5.51 8.29 1.40
C ILE A 100 6.04 8.69 0.03
N GLN A 101 7.33 8.47 -0.20
CA GLN A 101 7.95 8.62 -1.51
C GLN A 101 8.18 7.24 -2.12
N VAL A 102 7.62 7.00 -3.30
CA VAL A 102 7.86 5.78 -4.07
C VAL A 102 8.73 6.11 -5.27
N ILE A 103 9.91 5.50 -5.31
CA ILE A 103 10.84 5.61 -6.43
C ILE A 103 10.76 4.30 -7.21
N ALA A 104 10.27 4.37 -8.43
CA ALA A 104 10.18 3.20 -9.32
C ALA A 104 10.87 3.49 -10.65
N LEU A 105 11.45 2.44 -11.25
CA LEU A 105 11.82 2.50 -12.66
C LEU A 105 10.57 2.79 -13.48
N LYS A 106 10.70 3.61 -14.53
CA LYS A 106 9.61 3.80 -15.49
C LYS A 106 9.23 2.43 -16.02
N MET A 107 8.02 1.99 -15.67
CA MET A 107 7.64 0.60 -15.84
C MET A 107 7.66 0.23 -17.32
N ASN A 108 8.50 -0.74 -17.69
CA ASN A 108 8.48 -1.30 -19.03
C ASN A 108 7.15 -2.06 -19.22
N PRO A 109 6.34 -1.75 -20.24
CA PRO A 109 5.08 -2.46 -20.51
C PRO A 109 5.24 -3.98 -20.64
N ALA A 110 6.42 -4.47 -21.03
CA ALA A 110 6.72 -5.90 -21.11
C ALA A 110 6.67 -6.61 -19.73
N ILE A 111 6.91 -5.89 -18.63
CA ILE A 111 6.85 -6.45 -17.27
C ILE A 111 5.45 -6.99 -16.94
N TRP A 112 4.39 -6.37 -17.48
CA TRP A 112 3.00 -6.78 -17.27
C TRP A 112 2.70 -8.19 -17.82
N LYS A 113 3.50 -8.65 -18.78
CA LYS A 113 3.38 -9.97 -19.40
C LYS A 113 4.12 -11.06 -18.64
N ARG A 114 4.93 -10.73 -17.63
CA ARG A 114 5.67 -11.70 -16.81
C ARG A 114 4.83 -12.21 -15.63
N ALA A 115 5.00 -13.48 -15.28
CA ALA A 115 4.51 -14.07 -14.04
C ALA A 115 5.71 -14.58 -13.21
N PRO A 116 5.72 -14.41 -11.87
CA PRO A 116 4.74 -13.72 -11.04
C PRO A 116 4.87 -12.19 -11.10
N ARG A 117 3.75 -11.46 -10.96
CA ARG A 117 3.68 -9.98 -11.05
C ARG A 117 4.16 -9.26 -9.77
N ARG A 118 5.15 -9.82 -9.07
CA ARG A 118 5.70 -9.23 -7.85
C ARG A 118 6.94 -8.40 -8.19
N GLN A 119 7.02 -7.21 -7.60
CA GLN A 119 8.24 -6.40 -7.64
C GLN A 119 8.82 -6.36 -6.22
N CYS A 120 10.14 -6.32 -6.13
CA CYS A 120 10.83 -6.22 -4.85
C CYS A 120 11.01 -4.74 -4.51
N CYS A 121 11.11 -4.45 -3.21
CA CYS A 121 11.30 -3.10 -2.74
C CYS A 121 12.26 -3.04 -1.56
N LYS A 122 12.91 -1.87 -1.43
CA LYS A 122 13.71 -1.51 -0.27
C LYS A 122 13.09 -0.30 0.40
N MET A 123 12.86 -0.39 1.71
CA MET A 123 12.37 0.71 2.52
C MET A 123 13.52 1.40 3.25
N GLN A 124 13.46 2.73 3.31
CA GLN A 124 14.41 3.57 4.03
C GLN A 124 13.63 4.70 4.72
N ASN A 125 13.94 4.97 5.98
CA ASN A 125 13.43 6.14 6.69
C ASN A 125 14.25 7.36 6.28
N ALA A 126 13.60 8.50 6.06
CA ALA A 126 14.30 9.77 6.03
C ALA A 126 14.83 10.11 7.44
N ASN A 127 15.82 11.00 7.51
CA ASN A 127 16.50 11.37 8.75
C ASN A 127 15.54 11.86 9.86
N GLU A 128 14.38 12.40 9.51
CA GLU A 128 13.39 12.98 10.43
C GLU A 128 12.24 12.03 10.80
N GLY A 129 12.19 10.81 10.22
CA GLY A 129 11.24 9.74 10.59
C GLY A 129 9.78 9.97 10.20
N ASP A 130 9.43 11.16 9.71
CA ASP A 130 8.13 11.56 9.17
C ASP A 130 7.91 11.10 7.72
N LYS A 131 9.00 10.71 7.04
CA LYS A 131 9.00 10.39 5.61
C LYS A 131 9.56 9.00 5.35
N LEU A 132 8.76 8.20 4.64
CA LEU A 132 9.11 6.84 4.25
C LEU A 132 9.48 6.79 2.76
N ILE A 133 10.67 6.32 2.44
CA ILE A 133 11.15 6.16 1.07
C ILE A 133 11.08 4.67 0.69
N VAL A 134 10.29 4.36 -0.33
CA VAL A 134 10.12 3.03 -0.89
C VAL A 134 10.74 3.00 -2.29
N LYS A 135 11.82 2.25 -2.46
CA LYS A 135 12.45 2.06 -3.77
C LYS A 135 12.03 0.72 -4.35
N ILE A 136 11.31 0.73 -5.46
CA ILE A 136 10.88 -0.45 -6.20
C ILE A 136 11.93 -0.82 -7.24
N HIS A 137 12.25 -2.10 -7.33
CA HIS A 137 13.19 -2.65 -8.30
C HIS A 137 12.81 -4.07 -8.73
N GLU A 138 13.49 -4.56 -9.76
CA GLU A 138 13.39 -5.97 -10.13
C GLU A 138 13.95 -6.83 -9.00
N CYS A 139 13.24 -7.93 -8.68
CA CYS A 139 13.70 -8.87 -7.67
C CYS A 139 15.00 -9.53 -8.10
N LYS A 140 15.94 -9.61 -7.16
CA LYS A 140 17.13 -10.44 -7.35
C LYS A 140 16.78 -11.93 -7.20
N PRO A 141 17.62 -12.85 -7.71
CA PRO A 141 17.34 -14.30 -7.66
C PRO A 141 17.02 -14.84 -6.27
N ASP A 142 17.60 -14.25 -5.22
CA ASP A 142 17.46 -14.62 -3.80
C ASP A 142 16.28 -13.94 -3.10
N GLU A 143 15.84 -12.77 -3.58
CA GLU A 143 14.73 -12.00 -2.99
C GLU A 143 13.35 -12.52 -3.41
N ALA A 144 13.25 -13.22 -4.55
CA ALA A 144 12.00 -13.74 -5.09
C ALA A 144 11.58 -15.10 -4.52
N THR A 145 12.43 -15.74 -3.71
CA THR A 145 12.18 -17.08 -3.16
C THR A 145 11.10 -17.03 -2.08
N THR A 146 9.84 -17.20 -2.47
CA THR A 146 8.82 -17.68 -1.55
C THR A 146 9.12 -19.14 -1.27
N SER A 147 9.69 -19.44 -0.09
CA SER A 147 9.66 -20.79 0.47
C SER A 147 8.20 -21.27 0.43
N VAL A 148 7.97 -22.32 -0.36
CA VAL A 148 6.70 -23.06 -0.45
C VAL A 148 6.48 -23.83 0.84
#